data_AF-A0A6N2LAE8-F1
#
_entry.id   AF-A0A6N2LAE8-F1
#
_cell.length_a   1.000
_cell.length_b   1.000
_cell.length_c   1.000
_cell.angle_alpha   90.00
_cell.angle_beta   90.00
_cell.angle_gamma   90.00
#
_symmetry.space_group_name_H-M   'P 1'
#
loop_
_entity.id
_entity.type
_entity.pdbx_description
1 polymer ?
#
loop_
_entity_poly.entity_id
_entity_poly.type
_entity_poly.pdbx_seq_one_letter_code
_entity_poly.pdbx_strand_id
1 'polypeptide(L)'
;MLKRANDPVRNGIHPASIISGYRVEKLGKVPLVNCAKTSLSSKLIGSDFFANMVVDAVQAVKMTNGINVLKTHGKGVKDSYLLNGYALVLAVLLKECIP
;
A
#
# COMPACT_ATOMS: atom_id res chain seq x y z
N MET A 1 -12.75 -13.03 -15.91
CA MET A 1 -12.50 -11.71 -16.55
C MET A 1 -12.68 -11.74 -18.07
N LEU A 2 -12.16 -12.76 -18.78
CA LEU A 2 -12.34 -12.86 -20.24
C LEU A 2 -13.80 -12.82 -20.74
N LYS A 3 -14.74 -13.46 -20.03
CA LYS A 3 -16.16 -13.48 -20.44
C LYS A 3 -16.81 -12.08 -20.44
N ARG A 4 -16.48 -11.22 -19.46
CA ARG A 4 -17.03 -9.85 -19.35
C ARG A 4 -16.35 -8.85 -20.29
N ALA A 5 -15.12 -9.14 -20.72
CA ALA A 5 -14.41 -8.30 -21.69
C ALA A 5 -14.88 -8.54 -23.13
N ASN A 6 -15.60 -9.63 -23.40
CA ASN A 6 -16.04 -10.00 -24.73
C ASN A 6 -17.29 -9.21 -25.19
N ASP A 7 -18.12 -8.75 -24.25
CA ASP A 7 -19.33 -7.95 -24.53
C ASP A 7 -19.01 -6.57 -25.15
N PRO A 8 -18.05 -5.77 -24.62
CA PRO A 8 -17.67 -4.49 -25.25
C PRO A 8 -16.93 -4.65 -26.59
N VAL A 9 -16.24 -5.78 -26.82
CA VAL A 9 -15.62 -6.10 -28.12
C VAL A 9 -16.70 -6.37 -29.17
N ARG A 10 -17.79 -7.03 -28.80
CA ARG A 10 -18.96 -7.26 -29.68
C ARG A 10 -19.74 -5.99 -29.99
N ASN A 11 -19.69 -4.99 -29.11
CA ASN A 11 -20.30 -3.67 -29.33
C ASN A 11 -19.43 -2.70 -30.16
N GLY A 12 -18.36 -3.20 -30.81
CA GLY A 12 -17.52 -2.41 -31.71
C GLY A 12 -16.54 -1.47 -31.01
N ILE A 13 -16.33 -1.60 -29.70
CA ILE A 13 -15.33 -0.81 -28.98
C ILE A 13 -13.95 -1.41 -29.23
N HIS A 14 -13.05 -0.62 -29.80
CA HIS A 14 -11.67 -1.05 -30.06
C HIS A 14 -10.98 -1.44 -28.73
N PRO A 15 -10.27 -2.60 -28.67
CA PRO A 15 -9.73 -3.13 -27.41
C PRO A 15 -8.79 -2.18 -26.67
N ALA A 16 -8.12 -1.27 -27.38
CA ALA A 16 -7.28 -0.21 -26.78
C ALA A 16 -8.07 0.74 -25.86
N SER A 17 -9.33 1.06 -26.18
CA SER A 17 -10.21 1.88 -25.33
C SER A 17 -10.74 1.12 -24.11
N ILE A 18 -10.88 -0.20 -24.21
CA ILE A 18 -11.27 -1.03 -23.07
C ILE A 18 -10.15 -1.03 -22.03
N ILE A 19 -8.90 -1.16 -22.47
CA ILE A 19 -7.71 -1.15 -21.60
C ILE A 19 -7.53 0.24 -20.95
N SER A 20 -7.75 1.32 -21.69
CA SER A 20 -7.62 2.68 -21.15
C SER A 20 -8.75 3.06 -20.17
N GLY A 21 -9.95 2.50 -20.36
CA GLY A 21 -11.11 2.72 -19.46
C GLY A 21 -10.95 2.09 -18.07
N TYR A 22 -10.10 1.07 -17.92
CA TYR A 22 -9.74 0.47 -16.63
C TYR A 22 -8.60 1.20 -15.91
N ARG A 23 -8.37 2.49 -16.20
CA ARG A 23 -7.38 3.28 -15.48
C ARG A 23 -7.72 3.37 -13.99
N VAL A 24 -6.79 2.85 -13.18
CA VAL A 24 -6.87 2.75 -11.72
C VAL A 24 -6.61 4.10 -11.02
N GLU A 25 -6.42 5.17 -11.79
CA GLU A 25 -5.96 6.50 -11.35
C GLU A 25 -6.97 7.23 -10.44
N LYS A 26 -8.23 6.80 -10.42
CA LYS A 26 -9.30 7.35 -9.56
C LYS A 26 -9.73 6.42 -8.42
N LEU A 27 -8.89 5.48 -8.00
CA LEU A 27 -9.20 4.66 -6.83
C LEU A 27 -9.07 5.49 -5.55
N GLY A 28 -10.15 5.61 -4.79
CA GLY A 28 -10.12 6.25 -3.47
C GLY A 28 -9.31 5.44 -2.44
N LYS A 29 -9.18 5.97 -1.21
CA LYS A 29 -8.48 5.29 -0.10
C LYS A 29 -9.08 3.91 0.23
N VAL A 30 -10.40 3.78 0.21
CA VAL A 30 -11.14 2.57 0.62
C VAL A 30 -10.74 1.31 -0.16
N PRO A 31 -10.74 1.30 -1.51
CA PRO A 31 -10.32 0.13 -2.28
C PRO A 31 -8.82 -0.21 -2.10
N LEU A 32 -7.94 0.79 -1.92
CA LEU A 32 -6.52 0.55 -1.61
C LEU A 32 -6.35 -0.20 -0.28
N VAL A 33 -7.09 0.23 0.76
CA VAL A 33 -7.08 -0.43 2.07
C VAL A 33 -7.57 -1.87 1.95
N ASN A 34 -8.63 -2.13 1.18
CA ASN A 34 -9.14 -3.48 0.98
C ASN A 34 -8.16 -4.38 0.21
N CYS A 35 -7.51 -3.86 -0.84
CA CYS A 35 -6.46 -4.58 -1.55
C CYS A 35 -5.29 -4.93 -0.61
N ALA A 36 -4.83 -3.96 0.19
CA ALA A 36 -3.77 -4.18 1.16
C ALA A 36 -4.17 -5.23 2.21
N LYS A 37 -5.41 -5.20 2.71
CA LYS A 37 -5.94 -6.22 3.64
C LYS A 37 -5.87 -7.62 3.05
N THR A 38 -6.30 -7.82 1.80
CA THR A 38 -6.23 -9.14 1.13
C THR A 38 -4.80 -9.61 0.91
N SER A 39 -3.87 -8.70 0.58
CA SER A 39 -2.46 -9.04 0.42
C SER A 39 -1.78 -9.40 1.75
N LEU A 40 -2.17 -8.74 2.84
CA LEU A 40 -1.57 -8.92 4.17
C LEU A 40 -2.21 -10.04 4.99
N SER A 41 -3.50 -10.34 4.79
CA SER A 41 -4.23 -11.37 5.53
C SER A 41 -3.60 -12.76 5.43
N SER A 42 -2.84 -13.02 4.37
CA SER A 42 -2.16 -14.28 4.11
C SER A 42 -0.72 -14.36 4.64
N LYS A 43 -0.18 -13.29 5.23
CA LYS A 43 1.23 -13.25 5.68
C LYS A 43 1.45 -12.70 7.09
N LEU A 44 0.47 -12.02 7.70
CA LEU A 44 0.72 -11.23 8.91
C LEU A 44 -0.42 -11.30 9.93
N ILE A 45 -0.08 -11.30 11.21
CA ILE A 45 -1.02 -11.21 12.33
C ILE A 45 -1.37 -9.72 12.53
N GLY A 46 -2.56 -9.30 12.04
CA GLY A 46 -3.06 -7.93 12.18
C GLY A 46 -3.22 -7.17 10.85
N SER A 47 -3.90 -7.75 9.87
CA SER A 47 -4.07 -7.16 8.52
C SER A 47 -4.67 -5.76 8.53
N ASP A 48 -5.61 -5.46 9.42
CA ASP A 48 -6.27 -4.14 9.47
C ASP A 48 -5.33 -3.03 9.94
N PHE A 49 -4.45 -3.33 10.90
CA PHE A 49 -3.50 -2.38 11.46
C PHE A 49 -2.46 -1.96 10.43
N PHE A 50 -1.84 -2.92 9.77
CA PHE A 50 -0.80 -2.66 8.77
C PHE A 50 -1.39 -2.17 7.44
N ALA A 51 -2.63 -2.54 7.08
CA ALA A 51 -3.24 -2.06 5.83
C ALA A 51 -3.38 -0.53 5.82
N ASN A 52 -3.85 0.06 6.93
CA ASN A 52 -3.97 1.52 7.03
C ASN A 52 -2.59 2.18 6.98
N MET A 53 -1.61 1.62 7.72
CA MET A 53 -0.24 2.10 7.75
C MET A 53 0.44 2.11 6.37
N VAL A 54 0.27 1.03 5.59
CA VAL A 54 0.84 0.90 4.25
C VAL A 54 0.20 1.89 3.28
N VAL A 55 -1.12 2.09 3.36
CA VAL A 55 -1.81 3.04 2.48
C VAL A 55 -1.38 4.48 2.76
N ASP A 56 -1.22 4.86 4.03
CA ASP A 56 -0.75 6.20 4.38
C ASP A 56 0.73 6.40 3.96
N ALA A 57 1.57 5.38 4.11
CA ALA A 57 2.96 5.42 3.65
C ALA A 57 3.08 5.60 2.13
N VAL A 58 2.29 4.85 1.35
CA VAL A 58 2.29 4.93 -0.12
C VAL A 58 1.76 6.26 -0.61
N GLN A 59 0.79 6.88 0.08
CA GLN A 59 0.30 8.20 -0.31
C GLN A 59 1.27 9.33 0.02
N ALA A 60 2.07 9.19 1.07
CA ALA A 60 3.11 10.16 1.40
C ALA A 60 4.26 10.15 0.38
N VAL A 61 4.45 9.06 -0.36
CA VAL A 61 5.60 8.85 -1.24
C VAL A 61 5.20 8.90 -2.71
N LYS A 62 5.77 9.85 -3.46
CA LYS A 62 5.52 10.00 -4.91
C LYS A 62 6.44 9.13 -5.78
N MET A 63 7.51 8.55 -5.21
CA MET A 63 8.57 7.81 -5.91
C MET A 63 8.64 6.34 -5.51
N THR A 64 9.08 5.45 -6.41
CA THR A 64 9.07 4.00 -6.21
C THR A 64 9.99 3.46 -5.10
N ASN A 65 11.05 4.18 -4.72
CA ASN A 65 12.03 3.74 -3.70
C ASN A 65 12.02 4.56 -2.41
N GLY A 66 10.89 5.20 -2.07
CA GLY A 66 10.83 6.11 -0.92
C GLY A 66 10.40 5.50 0.42
N ILE A 67 10.17 4.18 0.50
CA ILE A 67 9.68 3.52 1.72
C ILE A 67 10.75 2.56 2.23
N ASN A 68 11.18 2.74 3.48
CA ASN A 68 12.13 1.84 4.14
C ASN A 68 11.50 1.21 5.38
N VAL A 69 11.82 -0.06 5.65
CA VAL A 69 11.28 -0.80 6.81
C VAL A 69 12.42 -1.15 7.75
N LEU A 70 12.37 -0.61 8.98
CA LEU A 70 13.33 -0.92 10.03
C LEU A 70 12.77 -1.96 10.98
N LYS A 71 13.61 -2.94 11.32
CA LYS A 71 13.27 -3.99 12.29
C LYS A 71 14.12 -3.80 13.55
N THR A 72 13.46 -3.75 14.69
CA THR A 72 14.09 -3.70 16.02
C THR A 72 13.66 -4.91 16.82
N HIS A 73 14.58 -5.56 17.52
CA HIS A 73 14.27 -6.68 18.41
C HIS A 73 13.72 -6.16 19.75
N GLY A 74 12.67 -6.81 20.28
CA GLY A 74 12.19 -6.60 21.67
C GLY A 74 10.80 -5.98 21.85
N LYS A 75 10.17 -5.42 20.81
CA LYS A 75 8.80 -4.86 20.88
C LYS A 75 7.76 -5.78 20.23
N GLY A 76 6.49 -5.62 20.59
CA GLY A 76 5.39 -6.39 20.03
C GLY A 76 5.06 -5.97 18.59
N VAL A 77 4.41 -6.85 17.83
CA VAL A 77 4.02 -6.58 16.42
C VAL A 77 3.11 -5.34 16.31
N LYS A 78 2.27 -5.12 17.32
CA LYS A 78 1.35 -3.96 17.40
C LYS A 78 2.03 -2.63 17.77
N ASP A 79 3.30 -2.65 18.18
CA ASP A 79 4.06 -1.43 18.50
C ASP A 79 4.72 -0.81 17.26
N SER A 80 4.50 -1.38 16.08
CA SER A 80 5.00 -0.85 14.81
C SER A 80 4.24 0.43 14.43
N TYR A 81 4.92 1.47 13.97
CA TYR A 81 4.26 2.71 13.52
C TYR A 81 4.93 3.30 12.28
N LEU A 82 4.18 4.10 11.52
CA LEU A 82 4.70 4.87 10.40
C LEU A 82 5.40 6.12 10.93
N LEU A 83 6.65 6.33 10.51
CA LEU A 83 7.39 7.56 10.80
C LEU A 83 7.34 8.47 9.57
N ASN A 84 6.85 9.70 9.73
CA ASN A 84 6.95 10.75 8.71
C ASN A 84 8.33 11.41 8.78
N GLY A 85 9.37 10.69 8.34
CA GLY A 85 10.75 11.16 8.39
C GLY A 85 11.73 10.02 8.15
N TYR A 86 13.01 10.26 8.40
CA TYR A 86 14.05 9.24 8.31
C TYR A 86 14.39 8.69 9.69
N ALA A 87 14.37 7.37 9.81
CA ALA A 87 14.92 6.68 10.97
C ALA A 87 16.31 6.13 10.63
N LEU A 88 17.28 6.43 11.48
CA LEU A 88 18.65 5.95 11.38
C LEU A 88 18.86 4.86 12.43
N VAL A 89 19.27 3.66 11.99
CA VAL A 89 19.74 2.61 12.90
C VAL A 89 21.16 2.97 13.33
N LEU A 90 21.28 3.93 14.25
CA LEU A 90 22.45 4.03 15.09
C LEU A 90 22.19 3.10 16.27
N ALA A 91 23.07 2.12 16.48
CA ALA A 91 22.92 1.11 17.51
C ALA A 91 22.72 1.78 18.88
N VAL A 92 21.48 1.75 19.38
CA VAL A 92 21.07 2.20 20.73
C VAL A 92 21.21 3.72 20.94
N LEU A 93 20.17 4.33 21.51
CA LEU A 93 19.99 5.77 21.76
C LEU A 93 19.68 6.61 20.51
N LEU A 94 18.38 6.85 20.29
CA LEU A 94 17.84 8.20 20.27
C LEU A 94 16.37 8.08 20.68
N LYS A 95 16.16 8.18 21.99
CA LYS A 95 14.91 8.75 22.49
C LYS A 95 14.77 10.12 21.82
N GLU A 96 13.59 10.38 21.30
CA GLU A 96 13.13 11.70 20.85
C GLU A 96 13.80 12.20 19.56
N CYS A 97 13.00 12.35 18.52
CA CYS A 97 12.36 13.63 18.21
C CYS A 97 13.39 14.59 17.61
N ILE A 98 13.49 14.56 16.29
CA ILE A 98 13.84 15.77 15.55
C ILE A 98 12.57 16.14 14.78
N PRO A 99 12.01 17.34 15.02
CA PRO A 99 10.76 17.80 14.43
C PRO A 99 10.83 17.98 12.92
#